data_AF-A0A8T3Z492-F1
#
_entry.id   AF-A0A8T3Z492-F1
#
_cell.length_a   1.000
_cell.length_b   1.000
_cell.length_c   1.000
_cell.angle_alpha   90.00
_cell.angle_beta   90.00
_cell.angle_gamma   90.00
#
_symmetry.space_group_name_H-M   'P 1'
#
loop_
_entity.id
_entity.type
_entity.pdbx_description
1 polymer ?
#
loop_
_entity_poly.entity_id
_entity_poly.type
_entity_poly.pdbx_seq_one_letter_code
_entity_poly.pdbx_strand_id
1 'polypeptide(L)'
;MLDGIALEESIRNISFQLILLATLVITVVVLVSFFHKRKGEKEKIVLFLAILVSSVSVTVFMSASTVYINTISETGGPIHWHADFEIWKCGQKLNVMDPTGIENRIGTPLLHEHNDDRMHVEGTVVRKSELNMGKFFQVIGGHISNSDFFIPTNSGVVGATNGDLCDGKVGKLQAFVYRVTNPDELKRWKFVQEKVGDIPSHVLSPYSLIPPGDCIIIEFGEEKDTTEHMCETTRISIQRGELSGG
;
A
#
# COMPACT_ATOMS: atom_id res chain seq x y z
N MET A 1 9.27 17.49 -8.16
CA MET A 1 7.83 17.12 -8.17
C MET A 1 7.66 16.18 -6.99
N LEU A 2 6.74 16.44 -6.05
CA LEU A 2 6.54 15.57 -4.89
C LEU A 2 6.15 14.15 -5.37
N ASP A 3 6.58 13.13 -4.62
CA ASP A 3 6.07 11.75 -4.70
C ASP A 3 4.54 11.78 -4.44
N GLY A 4 3.74 11.03 -5.18
CA GLY A 4 2.28 11.00 -5.06
C GLY A 4 1.83 10.50 -3.69
N ILE A 5 2.52 9.47 -3.17
CA ILE A 5 2.37 9.00 -1.78
C ILE A 5 2.64 10.13 -0.78
N ALA A 6 3.70 10.92 -1.00
CA ALA A 6 4.04 12.03 -0.11
C ALA A 6 3.02 13.18 -0.20
N LEU A 7 2.43 13.41 -1.37
CA LEU A 7 1.36 14.39 -1.57
C LEU A 7 0.10 13.99 -0.80
N GLU A 8 -0.33 12.73 -0.92
CA GLU A 8 -1.50 12.21 -0.21
C GLU A 8 -1.30 12.29 1.31
N GLU A 9 -0.12 11.88 1.79
CA GLU A 9 0.24 11.99 3.21
C GLU A 9 0.24 13.45 3.68
N SER A 10 0.77 14.37 2.88
CA SER A 10 0.78 15.80 3.21
C SER A 10 -0.65 16.36 3.31
N ILE A 11 -1.51 16.05 2.34
CA ILE A 11 -2.92 16.46 2.34
C ILE A 11 -3.67 15.87 3.54
N ARG A 12 -3.41 14.59 3.87
CA ARG A 12 -4.00 13.93 5.04
C ARG A 12 -3.57 14.63 6.33
N ASN A 13 -2.28 14.91 6.50
CA ASN A 13 -1.74 15.55 7.69
C ASN A 13 -2.31 16.97 7.87
N ILE A 14 -2.37 17.75 6.79
CA ILE A 14 -2.99 19.08 6.81
C ILE A 14 -4.48 18.98 7.14
N SER A 15 -5.20 18.05 6.51
CA SER A 15 -6.63 17.82 6.79
C SER A 15 -6.87 17.52 8.25
N PHE A 16 -6.05 16.63 8.85
CA PHE A 16 -6.16 16.29 10.26
C PHE A 16 -5.88 17.49 11.17
N GLN A 17 -4.84 18.28 10.89
CA GLN A 17 -4.54 19.50 11.64
C GLN A 17 -5.67 20.53 11.54
N LEU A 18 -6.26 20.71 10.36
CA LEU A 18 -7.39 21.60 10.14
C LEU A 18 -8.64 21.13 10.89
N ILE A 19 -8.91 19.82 10.89
CA ILE A 19 -10.01 19.24 11.67
C ILE A 19 -9.80 19.51 13.16
N LEU A 20 -8.62 19.22 13.71
CA LEU A 20 -8.33 19.46 15.13
C LEU A 20 -8.47 20.93 15.51
N LEU A 21 -7.95 21.84 14.68
CA LEU A 21 -8.05 23.28 14.91
C LEU A 21 -9.51 23.74 14.85
N ALA A 22 -10.27 23.32 13.84
CA ALA A 22 -11.67 23.68 13.72
C ALA A 22 -12.51 23.12 14.88
N THR A 23 -12.25 21.87 15.31
CA THR A 23 -12.88 21.29 16.50
C THR A 23 -12.57 22.12 17.73
N LEU A 24 -11.31 22.49 17.97
CA LEU A 24 -10.92 23.33 19.11
C LEU A 24 -11.63 24.69 19.09
N VAL A 25 -11.63 25.38 17.93
CA VAL A 25 -12.31 26.67 17.77
C VAL A 25 -13.80 26.54 18.05
N ILE A 26 -14.47 25.55 17.46
CA ILE A 26 -15.90 25.29 17.66
C ILE A 26 -16.18 24.99 19.13
N THR A 27 -15.38 24.15 19.79
CA THR A 27 -15.52 23.85 21.22
C THR A 27 -15.41 25.11 22.07
N VAL A 28 -14.40 25.96 21.83
CA VAL A 28 -14.24 27.23 22.55
C VAL A 28 -15.45 28.15 22.33
N VAL A 29 -15.91 28.29 21.09
CA VAL A 29 -17.07 29.11 20.74
C VAL A 29 -18.35 28.59 21.42
N VAL A 30 -18.54 27.27 21.46
CA VAL A 30 -19.66 26.63 22.15
C VAL A 30 -19.57 26.85 23.66
N LEU A 31 -18.39 26.73 24.27
CA LEU A 31 -18.20 27.00 25.70
C LEU A 31 -18.47 28.47 26.06
N VAL A 32 -17.94 29.41 25.27
CA VAL A 32 -18.25 30.85 25.43
C VAL A 32 -19.75 31.07 25.30
N SER A 33 -20.38 30.40 24.33
CA SER A 33 -21.82 30.45 24.17
C SER A 33 -22.56 29.89 25.40
N PHE A 34 -22.08 28.80 25.99
CA PHE A 34 -22.71 28.19 27.15
C PHE A 34 -22.61 29.07 28.41
N PHE A 35 -21.43 29.63 28.70
CA PHE A 35 -21.20 30.43 29.90
C PHE A 35 -21.74 31.86 29.80
N HIS A 36 -21.79 32.45 28.61
CA HIS A 36 -22.34 33.79 28.41
C HIS A 36 -23.87 33.76 28.23
N LYS A 37 -24.60 33.74 29.35
CA LYS A 37 -26.07 33.51 29.39
C LYS A 37 -26.92 34.63 28.77
N ARG A 38 -26.47 35.89 28.79
CA ARG A 38 -27.20 37.04 28.24
C ARG A 38 -26.43 37.63 27.06
N LYS A 39 -26.74 37.14 25.86
CA LYS A 39 -26.06 37.60 24.63
C LYS A 39 -26.89 38.62 23.88
N GLY A 40 -26.24 39.67 23.39
CA GLY A 40 -26.81 40.54 22.38
C GLY A 40 -26.99 39.80 21.05
N GLU A 41 -27.88 40.27 20.18
CA GLU A 41 -28.11 39.67 18.86
C GLU A 41 -26.83 39.64 18.01
N LYS A 42 -26.01 40.69 18.06
CA LYS A 42 -24.73 40.75 17.34
C LYS A 42 -23.76 39.65 17.80
N GLU A 43 -23.69 39.39 19.10
CA GLU A 43 -22.80 38.35 19.65
C GLU A 43 -23.24 36.96 19.22
N LYS A 44 -24.54 36.68 19.19
CA LYS A 44 -25.07 35.40 18.68
C LYS A 44 -24.67 35.19 17.22
N ILE A 45 -24.80 36.22 16.40
CA ILE A 45 -24.40 36.18 14.98
C ILE A 45 -22.90 35.89 14.86
N VAL A 46 -22.05 36.56 15.65
CA VAL A 46 -20.59 36.34 15.61
C VAL A 46 -20.24 34.90 16.02
N LEU A 47 -20.81 34.39 17.10
CA LEU A 47 -20.56 33.00 17.55
C LEU A 47 -21.04 31.99 16.50
N PHE A 48 -22.22 32.21 15.91
CA PHE A 48 -22.73 31.36 14.84
C PHE A 48 -21.82 31.38 13.60
N LEU A 49 -21.40 32.56 13.16
CA LEU A 49 -20.51 32.72 12.01
C LEU A 49 -19.14 32.06 12.26
N ALA A 50 -18.61 32.12 13.48
CA ALA A 50 -17.36 31.45 13.82
C ALA A 50 -17.46 29.93 13.66
N ILE A 51 -18.55 29.32 14.13
CA ILE A 51 -18.82 27.88 13.92
C ILE A 51 -18.98 27.58 12.42
N LEU A 52 -19.81 28.36 11.73
CA LEU A 52 -20.11 28.16 10.32
C LEU A 52 -18.85 28.23 9.46
N VAL A 53 -18.05 29.29 9.61
CA VAL A 53 -16.81 29.49 8.84
C VAL A 53 -15.80 28.37 9.12
N SER A 54 -15.66 27.96 10.39
CA SER A 54 -14.75 26.85 10.75
C SER A 54 -15.18 25.54 10.08
N SER A 55 -16.45 25.17 10.17
CA SER A 55 -16.96 23.93 9.57
C SER A 55 -16.90 23.97 8.03
N VAL A 56 -17.33 25.08 7.42
CA VAL A 56 -17.37 25.23 5.95
C VAL A 56 -15.96 25.25 5.37
N SER A 57 -15.01 25.96 5.99
CA SER A 57 -13.63 26.02 5.48
C SER A 57 -12.94 24.66 5.44
N VAL A 58 -13.06 23.86 6.50
CA VAL A 58 -12.53 22.48 6.53
C VAL A 58 -13.22 21.62 5.47
N THR A 59 -14.54 21.71 5.35
CA THR A 59 -15.31 20.95 4.35
C THR A 59 -14.88 21.28 2.92
N VAL A 60 -14.74 22.58 2.60
CA VAL A 60 -14.30 23.04 1.29
C VAL A 60 -12.88 22.56 1.01
N PHE A 61 -11.96 22.68 1.97
CA PHE A 61 -10.59 22.19 1.82
C PHE A 61 -10.56 20.69 1.50
N MET A 62 -11.19 19.85 2.32
CA MET A 62 -11.22 18.41 2.12
C MET A 62 -11.86 18.00 0.78
N SER A 63 -12.95 18.68 0.40
CA SER A 63 -13.63 18.42 -0.88
C SER A 63 -12.75 18.83 -2.07
N ALA A 64 -12.14 20.00 -2.01
CA ALA A 64 -11.24 20.50 -3.05
C ALA A 64 -9.99 19.63 -3.18
N SER A 65 -9.39 19.21 -2.07
CA SER A 65 -8.23 18.31 -2.07
C SER A 65 -8.57 16.94 -2.65
N THR A 66 -9.73 16.37 -2.31
CA THR A 66 -10.19 15.09 -2.89
C THR A 66 -10.37 15.20 -4.41
N VAL A 67 -11.07 16.25 -4.88
CA VAL A 67 -11.26 16.49 -6.33
C VAL A 67 -9.91 16.70 -7.02
N TYR A 68 -9.01 17.45 -6.39
CA TYR A 68 -7.68 17.71 -6.92
C TYR A 68 -6.89 16.41 -7.10
N ILE A 69 -6.77 15.58 -6.05
CA ILE A 69 -6.05 14.30 -6.12
C ILE A 69 -6.64 13.40 -7.21
N ASN A 70 -7.97 13.25 -7.25
CA ASN A 70 -8.63 12.40 -8.25
C ASN A 70 -8.37 12.90 -9.69
N THR A 71 -8.35 14.22 -9.89
CA THR A 71 -8.12 14.83 -11.22
C THR A 71 -6.70 14.60 -11.73
N ILE A 72 -5.71 14.61 -10.84
CA ILE A 72 -4.30 14.38 -11.23
C ILE A 72 -3.89 12.90 -11.19
N SER A 73 -4.79 12.02 -10.75
CA SER A 73 -4.50 10.59 -10.57
C SER A 73 -4.58 9.79 -11.86
N GLU A 74 -3.66 8.84 -12.03
CA GLU A 74 -3.70 7.90 -13.15
C GLU A 74 -4.86 6.88 -13.04
N THR A 75 -5.43 6.71 -11.85
CA THR A 75 -6.60 5.86 -11.61
C THR A 75 -7.94 6.59 -11.76
N GLY A 76 -7.94 7.92 -11.77
CA GLY A 76 -9.15 8.75 -11.81
C GLY A 76 -9.99 8.72 -10.52
N GLY A 77 -9.48 8.11 -9.44
CA GLY A 77 -10.21 7.89 -8.20
C GLY A 77 -9.60 6.78 -7.34
N PRO A 78 -10.25 6.45 -6.21
CA PRO A 78 -9.77 5.43 -5.29
C PRO A 78 -9.89 4.03 -5.91
N ILE A 79 -8.89 3.21 -5.64
CA ILE A 79 -8.80 1.81 -6.05
C ILE A 79 -8.58 0.91 -4.83
N HIS A 80 -8.69 -0.39 -5.07
CA HIS A 80 -8.34 -1.43 -4.13
C HIS A 80 -7.72 -2.57 -4.94
N TRP A 81 -6.39 -2.63 -5.03
CA TRP A 81 -5.67 -3.68 -5.76
C TRP A 81 -4.87 -4.54 -4.79
N HIS A 82 -4.63 -5.78 -5.20
CA HIS A 82 -3.88 -6.77 -4.45
C HIS A 82 -2.82 -7.44 -5.31
N ALA A 83 -1.68 -7.75 -4.70
CA ALA A 83 -0.72 -8.73 -5.21
C ALA A 83 -0.27 -9.64 -4.07
N ASP A 84 -0.33 -10.96 -4.25
CA ASP A 84 0.18 -11.89 -3.24
C ASP A 84 1.70 -11.97 -3.39
N PHE A 85 2.42 -12.18 -2.29
CA PHE A 85 3.86 -12.31 -2.33
C PHE A 85 4.38 -13.37 -1.37
N GLU A 86 5.53 -13.95 -1.70
CA GLU A 86 6.31 -14.77 -0.78
C GLU A 86 7.78 -14.38 -0.83
N ILE A 87 8.44 -14.42 0.32
CA ILE A 87 9.87 -14.15 0.44
C ILE A 87 10.55 -15.40 0.94
N TRP A 88 11.62 -15.83 0.27
CA TRP A 88 12.35 -17.04 0.59
C TRP A 88 13.84 -16.76 0.68
N LYS A 89 14.49 -17.27 1.73
CA LYS A 89 15.94 -17.18 1.91
C LYS A 89 16.50 -18.57 2.18
N CYS A 90 17.37 -19.04 1.30
CA CYS A 90 17.99 -20.36 1.37
C CYS A 90 16.95 -21.49 1.58
N GLY A 91 15.84 -21.44 0.82
CA GLY A 91 14.76 -22.43 0.89
C GLY A 91 13.80 -22.29 2.08
N GLN A 92 13.98 -21.28 2.95
CA GLN A 92 13.08 -21.00 4.07
C GLN A 92 12.20 -19.79 3.77
N LYS A 93 10.87 -19.94 3.91
CA LYS A 93 9.92 -18.82 3.80
C LYS A 93 10.14 -17.84 4.96
N LEU A 94 10.20 -16.57 4.63
CA LEU A 94 10.26 -15.45 5.56
C LEU A 94 8.90 -14.76 5.55
N ASN A 95 8.42 -14.41 6.75
CA ASN A 95 7.24 -13.56 6.91
C ASN A 95 7.69 -12.16 7.29
N VAL A 96 7.00 -11.16 6.76
CA VAL A 96 7.15 -9.77 7.22
C VAL A 96 6.65 -9.63 8.66
N MET A 97 7.02 -8.53 9.31
CA MET A 97 6.58 -8.25 10.68
C MET A 97 5.05 -8.09 10.74
N ASP A 98 4.42 -8.73 11.73
CA ASP A 98 2.98 -8.59 11.95
C ASP A 98 2.66 -7.15 12.42
N PRO A 99 1.52 -6.57 12.03
CA PRO A 99 1.06 -5.32 12.61
C PRO A 99 0.82 -5.47 14.12
N THR A 100 1.14 -4.43 14.89
CA THR A 100 0.96 -4.41 16.35
C THR A 100 0.23 -3.14 16.81
N GLY A 101 -0.45 -3.22 17.96
CA GLY A 101 -1.14 -2.08 18.55
C GLY A 101 -2.55 -1.87 17.98
N ILE A 102 -2.91 -0.61 17.69
CA ILE A 102 -4.24 -0.22 17.21
C ILE A 102 -4.32 -0.30 15.68
N GLU A 103 -3.19 -0.17 14.99
CA GLU A 103 -3.12 -0.28 13.54
C GLU A 103 -3.09 -1.75 13.13
N ASN A 104 -4.03 -2.14 12.27
CA ASN A 104 -4.08 -3.49 11.70
C ASN A 104 -3.28 -3.57 10.39
N ARG A 105 -2.19 -2.80 10.22
CA ARG A 105 -1.39 -2.83 8.98
C ARG A 105 0.06 -2.42 9.23
N ILE A 106 0.96 -2.86 8.37
CA ILE A 106 2.31 -2.31 8.23
C ILE A 106 2.42 -1.55 6.90
N GLY A 107 2.97 -0.33 6.93
CA GLY A 107 3.09 0.52 5.75
C GLY A 107 2.28 1.80 5.80
N THR A 108 1.93 2.33 4.62
CA THR A 108 1.16 3.57 4.46
C THR A 108 -0.31 3.28 4.17
N PRO A 109 -1.22 4.25 4.30
CA PRO A 109 -2.61 4.02 3.89
C PRO A 109 -2.77 3.60 2.43
N LEU A 110 -1.94 4.11 1.52
CA LEU A 110 -2.00 3.74 0.10
C LEU A 110 -1.40 2.36 -0.17
N LEU A 111 -0.32 1.98 0.52
CA LEU A 111 0.47 0.78 0.24
C LEU A 111 0.87 0.10 1.55
N HIS A 112 0.36 -1.11 1.81
CA HIS A 112 0.51 -1.81 3.10
C HIS A 112 0.27 -3.34 3.02
N GLU A 113 0.41 -4.02 4.16
CA GLU A 113 0.21 -5.48 4.36
C GLU A 113 -0.52 -5.73 5.70
N HIS A 114 -1.31 -6.80 5.78
CA HIS A 114 -2.26 -7.11 6.88
C HIS A 114 -1.97 -8.43 7.65
N ASN A 115 -0.76 -8.98 7.58
CA ASN A 115 -0.38 -10.35 7.95
C ASN A 115 -1.14 -11.44 7.16
N ASP A 116 -1.24 -11.25 5.85
CA ASP A 116 -1.92 -12.13 4.91
C ASP A 116 -1.11 -12.43 3.64
N ASP A 117 0.20 -12.13 3.66
CA ASP A 117 1.14 -12.36 2.55
C ASP A 117 0.71 -11.60 1.27
N ARG A 118 0.11 -10.42 1.43
CA ARG A 118 -0.47 -9.63 0.34
C ARG A 118 -0.06 -8.17 0.39
N MET A 119 0.37 -7.64 -0.74
CA MET A 119 0.53 -6.21 -0.97
C MET A 119 -0.82 -5.59 -1.29
N HIS A 120 -1.28 -4.68 -0.43
CA HIS A 120 -2.51 -3.91 -0.60
C HIS A 120 -2.22 -2.54 -1.21
N VAL A 121 -2.96 -2.18 -2.25
CA VAL A 121 -3.01 -0.81 -2.79
C VAL A 121 -4.41 -0.25 -2.60
N GLU A 122 -4.59 0.67 -1.65
CA GLU A 122 -5.91 1.18 -1.27
C GLU A 122 -5.93 2.70 -1.20
N GLY A 123 -6.65 3.34 -2.12
CA GLY A 123 -6.70 4.81 -2.20
C GLY A 123 -6.48 5.32 -3.62
N THR A 124 -6.15 6.59 -3.75
CA THR A 124 -6.03 7.23 -5.07
C THR A 124 -4.58 7.30 -5.52
N VAL A 125 -4.26 6.66 -6.66
CA VAL A 125 -2.89 6.53 -7.14
C VAL A 125 -2.56 7.66 -8.11
N VAL A 126 -1.70 8.58 -7.68
CA VAL A 126 -1.25 9.68 -8.54
C VAL A 126 -0.42 9.16 -9.71
N ARG A 127 0.52 8.24 -9.46
CA ARG A 127 1.36 7.60 -10.48
C ARG A 127 1.48 6.10 -10.22
N LYS A 128 1.16 5.26 -11.21
CA LYS A 128 1.29 3.80 -11.09
C LYS A 128 2.73 3.34 -10.88
N SER A 129 3.71 4.11 -11.34
CA SER A 129 5.13 3.81 -11.11
C SER A 129 5.52 3.85 -9.63
N GLU A 130 4.71 4.40 -8.74
CA GLU A 130 4.92 4.39 -7.29
C GLU A 130 4.45 3.10 -6.63
N LEU A 131 3.68 2.27 -7.34
CA LEU A 131 3.19 0.97 -6.87
C LEU A 131 4.18 -0.15 -7.21
N ASN A 132 5.47 0.12 -7.00
CA ASN A 132 6.53 -0.83 -7.29
C ASN A 132 7.02 -1.57 -6.04
N MET A 133 7.66 -2.72 -6.25
CA MET A 133 8.19 -3.54 -5.15
C MET A 133 9.18 -2.76 -4.28
N GLY A 134 10.06 -1.94 -4.87
CA GLY A 134 11.01 -1.11 -4.12
C GLY A 134 10.30 -0.21 -3.11
N LYS A 135 9.21 0.43 -3.54
CA LYS A 135 8.40 1.32 -2.71
C LYS A 135 7.63 0.55 -1.65
N PHE A 136 7.07 -0.62 -1.99
CA PHE A 136 6.40 -1.49 -1.02
C PHE A 136 7.35 -1.87 0.12
N PHE A 137 8.54 -2.39 -0.20
CA PHE A 137 9.53 -2.75 0.81
C PHE A 137 9.95 -1.54 1.64
N GLN A 138 10.13 -0.37 1.01
CA GLN A 138 10.44 0.87 1.73
C GLN A 138 9.37 1.23 2.76
N VAL A 139 8.07 1.18 2.40
CA VAL A 139 7.00 1.62 3.31
C VAL A 139 6.77 0.66 4.47
N ILE A 140 7.02 -0.64 4.29
CA ILE A 140 6.97 -1.62 5.39
C ILE A 140 8.23 -1.61 6.26
N GLY A 141 9.17 -0.69 6.04
CA GLY A 141 10.40 -0.55 6.82
C GLY A 141 11.55 -1.46 6.38
N GLY A 142 11.45 -2.07 5.19
CA GLY A 142 12.47 -2.88 4.55
C GLY A 142 13.18 -2.15 3.39
N HIS A 143 13.87 -2.94 2.58
CA HIS A 143 14.56 -2.53 1.37
C HIS A 143 14.64 -3.71 0.41
N ILE A 144 14.58 -3.42 -0.89
CA ILE A 144 14.91 -4.37 -1.93
C ILE A 144 15.59 -3.64 -3.09
N SER A 145 16.64 -4.27 -3.63
CA SER A 145 17.36 -3.86 -4.83
C SER A 145 17.51 -5.06 -5.77
N ASN A 146 18.34 -4.93 -6.80
CA ASN A 146 18.71 -6.07 -7.66
C ASN A 146 19.82 -6.94 -7.05
N SER A 147 20.42 -6.51 -5.93
CA SER A 147 21.56 -7.19 -5.31
C SER A 147 21.36 -7.57 -3.85
N ASP A 148 20.40 -6.96 -3.16
CA ASP A 148 20.24 -7.14 -1.73
C ASP A 148 18.82 -6.80 -1.30
N PHE A 149 18.45 -7.31 -0.14
CA PHE A 149 17.20 -6.96 0.51
C PHE A 149 17.38 -7.02 2.03
N PHE A 150 16.53 -6.29 2.73
CA PHE A 150 16.23 -6.58 4.13
C PHE A 150 14.76 -6.33 4.42
N ILE A 151 14.21 -7.08 5.35
CA ILE A 151 12.84 -6.92 5.82
C ILE A 151 12.80 -6.99 7.35
N PRO A 152 11.93 -6.19 7.99
CA PRO A 152 11.57 -6.44 9.38
C PRO A 152 10.71 -7.70 9.46
N THR A 153 11.03 -8.56 10.42
CA THR A 153 10.25 -9.75 10.79
C THR A 153 9.95 -9.72 12.28
N ASN A 154 9.08 -10.61 12.76
CA ASN A 154 8.80 -10.74 14.20
C ASN A 154 10.03 -11.14 15.04
N SER A 155 11.09 -11.67 14.42
CA SER A 155 12.34 -12.05 15.08
C SER A 155 13.47 -11.03 14.90
N GLY A 156 13.19 -9.87 14.30
CA GLY A 156 14.16 -8.85 13.96
C GLY A 156 14.34 -8.68 12.45
N VAL A 157 15.34 -7.89 12.06
CA VAL A 157 15.62 -7.61 10.65
C VAL A 157 16.37 -8.77 10.01
N VAL A 158 15.87 -9.29 8.89
CA VAL A 158 16.50 -10.34 8.09
C VAL A 158 16.82 -9.77 6.72
N GLY A 159 18.03 -10.03 6.22
CA GLY A 159 18.44 -9.64 4.87
C GLY A 159 19.47 -10.58 4.29
N ALA A 160 19.80 -10.35 3.02
CA ALA A 160 20.90 -11.02 2.32
C ALA A 160 21.39 -10.13 1.17
N THR A 161 22.63 -10.35 0.77
CA THR A 161 23.28 -9.69 -0.36
C THR A 161 23.85 -10.73 -1.30
N ASN A 162 23.80 -10.47 -2.61
CA ASN A 162 24.41 -11.32 -3.64
C ASN A 162 25.86 -11.63 -3.28
N GLY A 163 26.22 -12.91 -3.27
CA GLY A 163 27.52 -13.37 -2.80
C GLY A 163 27.48 -14.05 -1.42
N ASP A 164 26.47 -13.78 -0.59
CA ASP A 164 26.25 -14.52 0.65
C ASP A 164 25.99 -16.00 0.35
N LEU A 165 26.40 -16.88 1.26
CA LEU A 165 26.24 -18.32 1.06
C LEU A 165 24.87 -18.81 1.53
N CYS A 166 24.24 -19.67 0.72
CA CYS A 166 23.12 -20.53 1.10
C CYS A 166 23.58 -21.98 1.01
N ASP A 167 23.66 -22.67 2.16
CA ASP A 167 24.09 -24.08 2.24
C ASP A 167 25.41 -24.37 1.51
N GLY A 168 26.36 -23.44 1.61
CA GLY A 168 27.68 -23.53 0.98
C GLY A 168 27.72 -23.15 -0.50
N LYS A 169 26.59 -22.81 -1.12
CA LYS A 169 26.50 -22.28 -2.49
C LYS A 169 26.36 -20.77 -2.48
N VAL A 170 26.84 -20.12 -3.54
CA VAL A 170 26.69 -18.67 -3.70
C VAL A 170 25.22 -18.32 -3.96
N GLY A 171 24.65 -17.50 -3.09
CA GLY A 171 23.29 -17.00 -3.17
C GLY A 171 23.17 -15.74 -4.04
N LYS A 172 22.04 -15.64 -4.73
CA LYS A 172 21.63 -14.52 -5.57
C LYS A 172 20.16 -14.18 -5.33
N LEU A 173 19.89 -12.90 -5.16
CA LEU A 173 18.55 -12.33 -5.10
C LEU A 173 17.92 -12.33 -6.49
N GLN A 174 16.71 -12.87 -6.57
CA GLN A 174 15.94 -13.06 -7.79
C GLN A 174 14.46 -12.88 -7.45
N ALA A 175 13.67 -12.46 -8.43
CA ALA A 175 12.22 -12.42 -8.28
C ALA A 175 11.53 -13.01 -9.51
N PHE A 176 10.38 -13.64 -9.27
CA PHE A 176 9.55 -14.27 -10.28
C PHE A 176 8.11 -13.83 -10.10
N VAL A 177 7.40 -13.62 -11.19
CA VAL A 177 6.01 -13.18 -11.16
C VAL A 177 5.16 -14.14 -11.97
N TYR A 178 4.08 -14.62 -11.37
CA TYR A 178 3.02 -15.31 -12.07
C TYR A 178 1.95 -14.30 -12.45
N ARG A 179 1.75 -14.10 -13.76
CA ARG A 179 0.82 -13.09 -14.30
C ARG A 179 -0.21 -13.72 -15.22
N VAL A 180 -1.47 -13.31 -15.06
CA VAL A 180 -2.54 -13.66 -15.98
C VAL A 180 -2.42 -12.84 -17.27
N THR A 181 -2.43 -13.52 -18.42
CA THR A 181 -2.26 -12.91 -19.76
C THR A 181 -3.58 -12.63 -20.48
N ASN A 182 -4.67 -13.28 -20.07
CA ASN A 182 -6.03 -13.09 -20.62
C ASN A 182 -7.08 -12.99 -19.50
N PRO A 183 -7.07 -11.91 -18.71
CA PRO A 183 -8.10 -11.71 -17.69
C PRO A 183 -9.48 -11.60 -18.36
N ASP A 184 -10.36 -12.57 -18.09
CA ASP A 184 -11.74 -12.61 -18.57
C ASP A 184 -12.75 -12.92 -17.45
N GLU A 185 -14.03 -12.61 -17.67
CA GLU A 185 -15.10 -12.85 -16.68
C GLU A 185 -15.40 -14.34 -16.45
N LEU A 186 -15.05 -15.20 -17.41
CA LEU A 186 -15.34 -16.63 -17.37
C LEU A 186 -14.28 -17.43 -16.62
N LYS A 187 -13.24 -16.76 -16.10
CA LYS A 187 -12.13 -17.35 -15.34
C LYS A 187 -11.49 -18.54 -16.05
N ARG A 188 -11.27 -18.39 -17.36
CA ARG A 188 -10.45 -19.34 -18.15
C ARG A 188 -9.08 -18.75 -18.37
N TRP A 189 -8.46 -18.38 -17.27
CA TRP A 189 -7.25 -17.59 -17.28
C TRP A 189 -6.05 -18.44 -17.65
N LYS A 190 -5.16 -17.83 -18.43
CA LYS A 190 -3.84 -18.32 -18.75
C LYS A 190 -2.81 -17.50 -18.00
N PHE A 191 -1.87 -18.17 -17.36
CA PHE A 191 -0.75 -17.51 -16.72
C PHE A 191 0.58 -17.89 -17.34
N VAL A 192 1.56 -17.03 -17.11
CA VAL A 192 2.97 -17.25 -17.40
C VAL A 192 3.79 -16.93 -16.16
N GLN A 193 4.88 -17.66 -15.97
CA GLN A 193 5.93 -17.27 -15.03
C GLN A 193 6.99 -16.44 -15.74
N GLU A 194 7.33 -15.29 -15.17
CA GLU A 194 8.36 -14.39 -15.71
C GLU A 194 9.40 -14.09 -14.63
N LYS A 195 10.69 -14.21 -14.96
CA LYS A 195 11.79 -13.72 -14.11
C LYS A 195 11.88 -12.21 -14.24
N VAL A 196 11.85 -11.50 -13.12
CA VAL A 196 11.89 -10.03 -13.07
C VAL A 196 13.32 -9.55 -13.27
N GLY A 197 13.54 -8.74 -14.31
CA GLY A 197 14.86 -8.20 -14.64
C GLY A 197 15.29 -7.02 -13.76
N ASP A 198 14.35 -6.16 -13.37
CA ASP A 198 14.56 -5.05 -12.44
C ASP A 198 13.56 -5.15 -11.29
N ILE A 199 13.99 -5.81 -10.21
CA ILE A 199 13.17 -6.17 -9.06
C ILE A 199 12.49 -4.95 -8.42
N PRO A 200 13.23 -3.89 -8.01
CA PRO A 200 12.59 -2.76 -7.32
C PRO A 200 11.60 -2.00 -8.21
N SER A 201 11.76 -2.02 -9.53
CA SER A 201 10.90 -1.29 -10.47
C SER A 201 9.65 -2.06 -10.91
N HIS A 202 9.49 -3.32 -10.50
CA HIS A 202 8.29 -4.11 -10.87
C HIS A 202 7.03 -3.49 -10.27
N VAL A 203 6.10 -3.09 -11.14
CA VAL A 203 4.81 -2.48 -10.79
C VAL A 203 3.73 -3.56 -10.70
N LEU A 204 2.92 -3.50 -9.64
CA LEU A 204 1.84 -4.45 -9.39
C LEU A 204 0.74 -4.39 -10.45
N SER A 205 0.18 -5.54 -10.81
CA SER A 205 -1.00 -5.60 -11.68
C SER A 205 -2.24 -4.95 -11.05
N PRO A 206 -3.06 -4.20 -11.82
CA PRO A 206 -4.12 -3.35 -11.29
C PRO A 206 -5.44 -4.11 -11.03
N TYR A 207 -5.41 -5.15 -10.20
CA TYR A 207 -6.57 -6.02 -9.93
C TYR A 207 -6.87 -6.17 -8.45
N SER A 208 -8.15 -6.19 -8.12
CA SER A 208 -8.69 -6.36 -6.77
C SER A 208 -8.81 -7.81 -6.31
N LEU A 209 -8.55 -8.77 -7.20
CA LEU A 209 -8.63 -10.20 -6.93
C LEU A 209 -7.33 -10.85 -7.39
N ILE A 210 -6.91 -11.90 -6.69
CA ILE A 210 -5.75 -12.69 -7.06
C ILE A 210 -6.17 -14.14 -7.26
N PRO A 211 -5.96 -14.69 -8.47
CA PRO A 211 -5.70 -13.98 -9.73
C PRO A 211 -6.90 -13.09 -10.15
N PRO A 212 -6.76 -12.14 -11.12
CA PRO A 212 -5.62 -11.93 -12.01
C PRO A 212 -4.53 -10.97 -11.50
N GLY A 213 -4.63 -10.50 -10.25
CA GLY A 213 -3.51 -9.85 -9.57
C GLY A 213 -2.26 -10.73 -9.55
N ASP A 214 -1.10 -10.10 -9.37
CA ASP A 214 0.19 -10.80 -9.43
C ASP A 214 0.36 -11.76 -8.23
N CYS A 215 1.04 -12.87 -8.46
CA CYS A 215 1.73 -13.61 -7.40
C CYS A 215 3.24 -13.44 -7.59
N ILE A 216 3.90 -12.85 -6.59
CA ILE A 216 5.29 -12.42 -6.65
C ILE A 216 6.12 -13.28 -5.70
N ILE A 217 7.13 -13.95 -6.23
CA ILE A 217 8.06 -14.76 -5.45
C ILE A 217 9.41 -14.07 -5.42
N ILE A 218 9.92 -13.79 -4.24
CA ILE A 218 11.22 -13.16 -4.00
C ILE A 218 12.12 -14.18 -3.34
N GLU A 219 13.26 -14.46 -3.95
CA GLU A 219 14.11 -15.56 -3.54
C GLU A 219 15.57 -15.15 -3.47
N PHE A 220 16.20 -15.52 -2.35
CA PHE A 220 17.64 -15.53 -2.20
C PHE A 220 18.14 -16.97 -2.12
N GLY A 221 18.82 -17.42 -3.17
CA GLY A 221 19.29 -18.80 -3.32
C GLY A 221 20.17 -18.99 -4.55
N GLU A 222 20.35 -20.24 -5.01
CA GLU A 222 21.09 -20.52 -6.24
C GLU A 222 20.44 -19.82 -7.45
N GLU A 223 21.25 -19.32 -8.37
CA GLU A 223 20.74 -18.67 -9.58
C GLU A 223 19.94 -19.66 -10.45
N LYS A 224 18.73 -19.27 -10.84
CA LYS A 224 17.82 -20.10 -11.64
C LYS A 224 16.89 -19.25 -12.51
N ASP A 225 16.38 -19.83 -13.59
CA ASP A 225 15.51 -19.12 -14.54
C ASP A 225 14.03 -19.21 -14.21
N THR A 226 13.66 -20.14 -13.33
CA THR A 226 12.29 -20.39 -12.89
C THR A 226 12.24 -20.66 -11.39
N THR A 227 11.06 -20.54 -10.79
CA THR A 227 10.81 -20.98 -9.40
C THR A 227 9.74 -22.07 -9.31
N GLU A 228 9.91 -22.94 -8.33
CA GLU A 228 8.97 -23.95 -7.85
C GLU A 228 8.00 -23.41 -6.78
N HIS A 229 8.29 -22.25 -6.18
CA HIS A 229 7.46 -21.63 -5.16
C HIS A 229 6.27 -20.91 -5.80
N MET A 230 5.12 -20.89 -5.10
CA MET A 230 3.88 -20.31 -5.63
C MET A 230 2.97 -19.88 -4.49
N CYS A 231 2.41 -18.67 -4.60
CA CYS A 231 1.45 -18.15 -3.64
C CYS A 231 0.20 -19.04 -3.56
N GLU A 232 -0.36 -19.13 -2.36
CA GLU A 232 -1.46 -20.06 -2.05
C GLU A 232 -2.70 -19.84 -2.91
N THR A 233 -3.09 -18.59 -3.17
CA THR A 233 -4.28 -18.27 -3.98
C THR A 233 -4.14 -18.74 -5.42
N THR A 234 -2.99 -18.47 -6.06
CA THR A 234 -2.66 -18.94 -7.41
C THR A 234 -2.69 -20.46 -7.47
N ARG A 235 -2.08 -21.14 -6.48
CA ARG A 235 -2.09 -22.60 -6.38
C ARG A 235 -3.52 -23.16 -6.30
N ILE A 236 -4.36 -22.57 -5.46
CA ILE A 236 -5.78 -22.96 -5.32
C ILE A 236 -6.55 -22.76 -6.64
N SER A 237 -6.34 -21.65 -7.34
CA SER A 237 -7.01 -21.39 -8.63
C SER A 237 -6.62 -22.38 -9.72
N ILE A 238 -5.36 -22.84 -9.75
CA ILE A 238 -4.93 -23.93 -10.65
C ILE A 238 -5.67 -25.23 -10.29
N GLN A 239 -5.72 -25.58 -8.99
CA GLN A 239 -6.40 -26.80 -8.53
C GLN A 239 -7.91 -26.81 -8.84
N ARG A 240 -8.54 -25.62 -8.86
CA ARG A 240 -9.95 -25.45 -9.26
C ARG A 240 -10.16 -25.47 -10.78
N GLY A 241 -9.09 -25.45 -11.58
CA GLY A 241 -9.17 -25.37 -13.03
C GLY A 241 -9.56 -23.97 -13.56
N GLU A 242 -9.51 -22.94 -12.73
CA GLU A 242 -9.76 -21.53 -13.10
C GLU A 242 -8.52 -20.91 -13.78
N LEU A 243 -7.34 -21.49 -13.51
CA LEU A 243 -6.07 -21.03 -14.01
C LEU A 243 -5.32 -22.19 -14.71
N SER A 244 -4.82 -21.95 -15.91
CA SER A 244 -4.08 -22.93 -16.71
C SER A 244 -2.86 -22.29 -17.37
N GLY A 245 -1.79 -23.03 -17.64
CA GLY A 245 -0.56 -22.45 -18.18
C GLY A 245 0.66 -22.82 -17.35
N GLY A 246 1.74 -22.08 -17.54
CA GLY A 246 3.07 -22.36 -17.00
C GLY A 246 4.12 -21.64 -17.83
#